data_AF-A0A973JI30-F1
#
_entry.id   AF-A0A973JI30-F1
#
_cell.length_a   1.000
_cell.length_b   1.000
_cell.length_c   1.000
_cell.angle_alpha   90.00
_cell.angle_beta   90.00
_cell.angle_gamma   90.00
#
_symmetry.space_group_name_H-M   'P 1'
#
loop_
_entity.id
_entity.type
_entity.pdbx_description
1 polymer ?
#
loop_
_entity_poly.entity_id
_entity_poly.type
_entity_poly.pdbx_seq_one_letter_code
_entity_poly.pdbx_strand_id
1 'polypeptide(L)'
;LSRAVADTDARRVLVLAAADVADVRAPAGVEADVMAVTEVQLVIGAATFASSATGSDAVGVEREVRRAVLAARWARVVPDVGGRVQADRMLDAARGLLSQPSVLLTVLTGDATPAGHEAALLSGIAASHPGVDVVVLTGALAGHGVQMGAE
;
A
#
# COMPACT_ATOMS: atom_id res chain seq x y z
N LEU A 1 16.19 -9.84 -7.50
CA LEU A 1 15.64 -10.20 -8.82
C LEU A 1 16.20 -11.53 -9.34
N SER A 2 17.52 -11.71 -9.47
CA SER A 2 18.12 -12.95 -10.02
C SER A 2 17.68 -14.24 -9.34
N ARG A 3 17.55 -14.24 -8.00
CA ARG A 3 17.03 -15.40 -7.25
C ARG A 3 15.56 -15.68 -7.58
N ALA A 4 14.70 -14.66 -7.56
CA ALA A 4 13.28 -14.82 -7.91
C ALA A 4 13.09 -15.37 -9.33
N VAL A 5 13.88 -14.90 -10.29
CA VAL A 5 13.91 -15.45 -11.65
C VAL A 5 14.36 -16.90 -11.65
N ALA A 6 15.46 -17.23 -10.96
CA ALA A 6 15.96 -18.60 -10.90
C ALA A 6 14.95 -19.57 -10.27
N ASP A 7 14.23 -19.12 -9.24
CA ASP A 7 13.23 -19.92 -8.52
C ASP A 7 11.94 -20.13 -9.34
N THR A 8 11.66 -19.28 -10.33
CA THR A 8 10.40 -19.29 -11.09
C THR A 8 10.55 -19.57 -12.60
N ASP A 9 11.78 -19.58 -13.11
CA ASP A 9 12.11 -19.58 -14.55
C ASP A 9 11.39 -18.48 -15.34
N ALA A 10 11.12 -17.35 -14.68
CA ALA A 10 10.34 -16.25 -15.26
C ALA A 10 11.11 -15.55 -16.40
N ARG A 11 10.48 -15.49 -17.57
CA ARG A 11 10.98 -14.73 -18.74
C ARG A 11 10.64 -13.26 -18.70
N ARG A 12 9.61 -12.89 -17.91
CA ARG A 12 9.14 -11.52 -17.70
C ARG A 12 8.84 -11.33 -16.22
N VAL A 13 9.16 -10.16 -15.68
CA VAL A 13 8.96 -9.81 -14.28
C VAL A 13 8.38 -8.40 -14.15
N LEU A 14 7.32 -8.26 -13.36
CA LEU A 14 6.84 -6.97 -12.88
C LEU A 14 7.53 -6.67 -11.55
N VAL A 15 8.21 -5.53 -11.46
CA VAL A 15 8.91 -5.07 -10.26
C VAL A 15 8.20 -3.82 -9.73
N LEU A 16 7.58 -3.95 -8.56
CA LEU A 16 7.09 -2.81 -7.80
C LEU A 16 8.24 -2.31 -6.91
N ALA A 17 8.72 -1.09 -7.15
CA ALA A 17 9.87 -0.53 -6.45
C ALA A 17 9.54 0.86 -5.89
N ALA A 18 10.19 1.24 -4.80
CA ALA A 18 10.09 2.62 -4.32
C ALA A 18 10.69 3.59 -5.37
N ALA A 19 10.16 4.81 -5.44
CA ALA A 19 10.53 5.79 -6.46
C ALA A 19 12.02 6.21 -6.44
N ASP A 20 12.70 6.01 -5.33
CA ASP A 20 14.12 6.30 -5.10
C ASP A 20 15.05 5.10 -5.39
N VAL A 21 14.50 3.95 -5.78
CA VAL A 21 15.29 2.79 -6.21
C VAL A 21 15.83 3.06 -7.62
N ALA A 22 17.05 3.58 -7.67
CA ALA A 22 17.66 4.07 -8.90
C ALA A 22 18.11 2.99 -9.90
N ASP A 23 18.18 1.71 -9.51
CA ASP A 23 18.83 0.68 -10.34
C ASP A 23 18.26 -0.73 -10.13
N VAL A 24 17.21 -1.09 -10.88
CA VAL A 24 16.68 -2.46 -10.94
C VAL A 24 17.33 -3.20 -12.11
N ARG A 25 18.23 -4.15 -11.81
CA ARG A 25 18.92 -4.95 -12.83
C ARG A 25 18.30 -6.34 -12.97
N ALA A 26 17.74 -6.61 -14.14
CA ALA A 26 17.27 -7.94 -14.53
C ALA A 26 18.43 -8.82 -15.04
N PRO A 27 18.38 -10.15 -14.82
CA PRO A 27 19.26 -11.09 -15.50
C PRO A 27 19.17 -10.96 -17.03
N ALA A 28 20.25 -11.30 -17.73
CA ALA A 28 20.26 -11.28 -19.19
C ALA A 28 19.14 -12.18 -19.77
N GLY A 29 18.41 -11.66 -20.76
CA GLY A 29 17.31 -12.40 -21.41
C GLY A 29 15.97 -12.35 -20.67
N VAL A 30 15.87 -11.62 -19.55
CA VAL A 30 14.62 -11.39 -18.81
C VAL A 30 14.13 -9.97 -19.03
N GLU A 31 12.87 -9.82 -19.41
CA GLU A 31 12.22 -8.51 -19.50
C GLU A 31 11.74 -8.09 -18.10
N ALA A 32 12.19 -6.92 -17.63
CA ALA A 32 11.70 -6.34 -16.39
C ALA A 32 10.91 -5.07 -16.69
N ASP A 33 9.67 -5.03 -16.23
CA ASP A 33 8.88 -3.80 -16.15
C ASP A 33 8.92 -3.30 -14.70
N VAL A 34 9.35 -2.06 -14.51
CA VAL A 34 9.59 -1.46 -13.20
C VAL A 34 8.60 -0.33 -12.99
N MET A 35 7.76 -0.48 -11.96
CA MET A 35 6.83 0.55 -11.54
C MET A 35 7.29 1.17 -10.23
N ALA A 36 7.51 2.49 -10.25
CA ALA A 36 7.71 3.29 -9.06
C ALA A 36 6.39 3.40 -8.27
N VAL A 37 6.39 2.98 -7.01
CA VAL A 37 5.21 2.94 -6.15
C VAL A 37 5.51 3.47 -4.74
N THR A 38 4.47 3.93 -4.05
CA THR A 38 4.54 4.17 -2.61
C THR A 38 4.46 2.85 -1.84
N GLU A 39 4.80 2.89 -0.55
CA GLU A 39 4.73 1.71 0.32
C GLU A 39 3.29 1.17 0.42
N VAL A 40 2.30 2.06 0.48
CA VAL A 40 0.90 1.63 0.52
C VAL A 40 0.43 1.04 -0.80
N GLN A 41 0.89 1.58 -1.93
CA GLN A 41 0.63 0.97 -3.25
C GLN A 41 1.28 -0.40 -3.38
N LEU A 42 2.46 -0.61 -2.77
CA LEU A 42 3.11 -1.93 -2.72
C LEU A 42 2.27 -2.94 -1.94
N VAL A 43 1.69 -2.54 -0.79
CA VAL A 43 0.81 -3.41 0.01
C VAL A 43 -0.45 -3.78 -0.77
N ILE A 44 -1.09 -2.79 -1.42
CA ILE A 44 -2.27 -3.00 -2.28
C ILE A 44 -1.94 -3.99 -3.42
N GLY A 45 -0.80 -3.80 -4.09
CA GLY A 45 -0.33 -4.69 -5.14
C GLY A 45 -0.07 -6.11 -4.65
N ALA A 46 0.54 -6.27 -3.47
CA ALA A 46 0.80 -7.57 -2.87
C ALA A 46 -0.49 -8.29 -2.44
N ALA A 47 -1.45 -7.56 -1.85
CA ALA A 47 -2.76 -8.10 -1.48
C ALA A 47 -3.56 -8.55 -2.72
N THR A 48 -3.53 -7.74 -3.78
CA THR A 48 -4.13 -8.07 -5.08
C THR A 48 -3.49 -9.32 -5.68
N PHE A 49 -2.15 -9.40 -5.67
CA PHE A 49 -1.42 -10.57 -6.17
C PHE A 49 -1.81 -11.84 -5.41
N ALA A 50 -1.81 -11.81 -4.08
CA ALA A 50 -2.16 -12.95 -3.24
C ALA A 50 -3.60 -13.44 -3.50
N SER A 51 -4.53 -12.53 -3.73
CA SER A 51 -5.93 -12.85 -4.03
C SER A 51 -6.10 -13.45 -5.43
N SER A 52 -5.35 -12.92 -6.41
CA SER A 52 -5.47 -13.27 -7.83
C SER A 52 -4.70 -14.54 -8.23
N ALA A 53 -3.69 -14.91 -7.44
CA ALA A 53 -2.85 -16.08 -7.68
C ALA A 53 -3.61 -17.43 -7.62
N THR A 54 -4.87 -17.42 -7.18
CA THR A 54 -5.70 -18.63 -7.02
C THR A 54 -6.51 -19.05 -8.25
N GLY A 55 -6.41 -18.34 -9.39
CA GLY A 55 -7.17 -18.73 -10.58
C GLY A 55 -6.84 -18.04 -11.92
N SER A 56 -5.99 -17.01 -11.92
CA SER A 56 -5.62 -16.27 -13.14
C SER A 56 -4.30 -16.74 -13.74
N ASP A 57 -4.14 -16.63 -15.06
CA ASP A 57 -2.83 -16.78 -15.70
C ASP A 57 -1.89 -15.60 -15.34
N ALA A 58 -0.59 -15.78 -15.58
CA ALA A 58 0.41 -14.78 -15.17
C ALA A 58 0.17 -13.38 -15.77
N VAL A 59 -0.38 -13.30 -16.98
CA VAL A 59 -0.69 -12.03 -17.67
C VAL A 59 -1.92 -11.35 -17.06
N GLY A 60 -2.92 -12.16 -16.67
CA GLY A 60 -4.09 -11.72 -15.93
C GLY A 60 -3.69 -11.13 -14.57
N VAL A 61 -2.90 -11.87 -13.80
CA VAL A 61 -2.40 -11.42 -12.49
C VAL A 61 -1.59 -10.13 -12.62
N GLU A 62 -0.67 -10.04 -13.60
CA GLU A 62 0.10 -8.81 -13.84
C GLU A 62 -0.81 -7.59 -14.08
N ARG A 63 -1.83 -7.77 -14.94
CA ARG A 63 -2.76 -6.69 -15.29
C ARG A 63 -3.62 -6.27 -14.09
N GLU A 64 -4.07 -7.23 -13.29
CA GLU A 64 -4.86 -6.98 -12.08
C GLU A 64 -4.05 -6.21 -11.04
N VAL A 65 -2.83 -6.66 -10.75
CA VAL A 65 -1.90 -5.97 -9.84
C VAL A 65 -1.61 -4.56 -10.33
N ARG A 66 -1.28 -4.39 -11.61
CA ARG A 66 -1.00 -3.06 -12.18
C ARG A 66 -2.21 -2.14 -12.08
N ARG A 67 -3.41 -2.64 -12.40
CA ARG A 67 -4.64 -1.86 -12.30
C ARG A 67 -4.90 -1.44 -10.85
N ALA A 68 -4.76 -2.34 -9.89
CA ALA A 68 -4.94 -2.03 -8.47
C ALA A 68 -3.95 -0.97 -7.99
N VAL A 69 -2.66 -1.13 -8.29
CA VAL A 69 -1.61 -0.16 -7.94
C VAL A 69 -1.87 1.23 -8.52
N LEU A 70 -2.31 1.31 -9.78
CA LEU A 70 -2.60 2.58 -10.45
C LEU A 70 -3.92 3.22 -10.00
N ALA A 71 -4.90 2.41 -9.62
CA ALA A 71 -6.20 2.88 -9.12
C ALA A 71 -6.18 3.21 -7.62
N ALA A 72 -5.15 2.78 -6.90
CA ALA A 72 -4.99 3.01 -5.47
C ALA A 72 -5.10 4.49 -5.11
N ARG A 73 -6.10 4.81 -4.29
CA ARG A 73 -6.23 6.12 -3.67
C ARG A 73 -5.42 6.11 -2.39
N TRP A 74 -4.53 7.09 -2.20
CA TRP A 74 -3.68 7.13 -1.02
C TRP A 74 -3.48 8.54 -0.48
N ALA A 75 -3.15 8.61 0.81
CA ALA A 75 -2.86 9.85 1.51
C ALA A 75 -1.68 9.63 2.49
N ARG A 76 -0.96 10.71 2.78
CA ARG A 76 0.12 10.72 3.78
C ARG A 76 -0.14 11.81 4.81
N VAL A 77 -0.06 11.45 6.08
CA VAL A 77 -0.17 12.34 7.22
C VAL A 77 1.21 12.49 7.85
N VAL A 78 1.82 13.67 7.67
CA VAL A 78 3.12 14.00 8.26
C VAL A 78 2.95 14.25 9.76
N PRO A 79 3.88 13.78 10.61
CA PRO A 79 3.80 14.02 12.06
C PRO A 79 3.82 15.53 12.34
N ASP A 80 2.95 15.97 13.26
CA ASP A 80 2.93 17.35 13.75
C ASP A 80 3.34 17.36 15.23
N VAL A 81 3.83 18.50 15.73
CA VAL A 81 4.34 18.68 17.09
C VAL A 81 3.23 18.50 18.15
N GLY A 82 1.95 18.53 17.74
CA GLY A 82 0.78 18.31 18.61
C GLY A 82 0.03 17.00 18.31
N GLY A 83 0.04 16.06 19.25
CA GLY A 83 -0.56 14.72 19.08
C GLY A 83 -2.05 14.71 18.72
N ARG A 84 -2.89 15.58 19.32
CA ARG A 84 -4.34 15.61 19.02
C ARG A 84 -4.64 16.01 17.57
N VAL A 85 -3.86 16.95 17.04
CA VAL A 85 -3.98 17.42 15.65
C VAL A 85 -3.66 16.31 14.65
N GLN A 86 -2.75 15.39 15.00
CA GLN A 86 -2.41 14.27 14.14
C GLN A 86 -3.54 13.24 14.03
N ALA A 87 -4.23 12.90 15.13
CA ALA A 87 -5.36 11.96 15.10
C ALA A 87 -6.53 12.50 14.26
N ASP A 88 -6.85 13.78 14.41
CA ASP A 88 -7.91 14.44 13.62
C ASP A 88 -7.54 14.45 12.12
N ARG A 89 -6.29 14.79 11.78
CA ARG A 89 -5.79 14.73 10.39
C ARG A 89 -5.81 13.32 9.81
N MET A 90 -5.50 12.31 10.62
CA MET A 90 -5.59 10.91 10.20
C MET A 90 -7.03 10.56 9.82
N LEU A 91 -7.99 10.94 10.66
CA LEU A 91 -9.39 10.68 10.42
C LEU A 91 -9.92 11.44 9.20
N ASP A 92 -9.51 12.70 9.02
CA ASP A 92 -9.90 13.50 7.86
C ASP A 92 -9.30 12.96 6.55
N ALA A 93 -8.05 12.49 6.56
CA ALA A 93 -7.43 11.84 5.41
C ALA A 93 -8.17 10.55 5.05
N ALA A 94 -8.49 9.71 6.04
CA ALA A 94 -9.25 8.49 5.84
C ALA A 94 -10.66 8.77 5.29
N ARG A 95 -11.38 9.77 5.83
CA ARG A 95 -12.67 10.22 5.28
C ARG A 95 -12.56 10.72 3.84
N GLY A 96 -11.50 11.44 3.52
CA GLY A 96 -11.22 11.89 2.16
C GLY A 96 -11.07 10.70 1.20
N LEU A 97 -10.32 9.67 1.61
CA LEU A 97 -10.16 8.44 0.82
C LEU A 97 -11.47 7.66 0.67
N LEU A 98 -12.24 7.53 1.76
CA LEU A 98 -13.53 6.81 1.80
C LEU A 98 -14.72 7.60 1.24
N SER A 99 -14.49 8.82 0.75
CA SER A 99 -15.54 9.60 0.06
C SER A 99 -16.04 8.94 -1.23
N GLN A 100 -15.27 7.99 -1.78
CA GLN A 100 -15.74 7.07 -2.82
C GLN A 100 -15.80 5.65 -2.25
N PRO A 101 -16.70 4.79 -2.76
CA PRO A 101 -16.88 3.43 -2.27
C PRO A 101 -15.55 2.68 -2.12
N SER A 102 -15.34 2.07 -0.96
CA SER A 102 -14.18 1.26 -0.64
C SER A 102 -14.62 0.24 0.40
N VAL A 103 -14.03 -0.95 0.36
CA VAL A 103 -14.28 -2.00 1.35
C VAL A 103 -13.14 -2.13 2.35
N LEU A 104 -11.96 -1.59 2.02
CA LEU A 104 -10.73 -1.78 2.78
C LEU A 104 -9.92 -0.48 2.84
N LEU A 105 -9.57 -0.07 4.06
CA LEU A 105 -8.62 0.99 4.34
C LEU A 105 -7.35 0.38 4.97
N THR A 106 -6.25 0.39 4.23
CA THR A 106 -4.93 0.00 4.74
C THR A 106 -4.22 1.22 5.33
N VAL A 107 -3.73 1.10 6.56
CA VAL A 107 -3.02 2.15 7.29
C VAL A 107 -1.63 1.65 7.64
N LEU A 108 -0.60 2.35 7.18
CA LEU A 108 0.79 2.08 7.53
C LEU A 108 1.25 3.10 8.58
N THR A 109 1.55 2.64 9.79
CA THR A 109 2.05 3.46 10.89
C THR A 109 3.56 3.32 11.03
N GLY A 110 4.26 4.44 11.18
CA GLY A 110 5.71 4.45 11.47
C GLY A 110 5.99 4.62 12.95
N ASP A 111 7.24 4.43 13.37
CA ASP A 111 7.71 4.54 14.77
C ASP A 111 7.37 5.88 15.45
N ALA A 112 7.17 6.94 14.65
CA ALA A 112 6.79 8.26 15.14
C ALA A 112 5.28 8.42 15.39
N THR A 113 4.47 7.37 15.17
CA THR A 113 3.02 7.41 15.39
C THR A 113 2.74 7.31 16.89
N PRO A 114 2.09 8.31 17.52
CA PRO A 114 1.85 8.25 18.95
C PRO A 114 0.88 7.13 19.33
N ALA A 115 1.08 6.57 20.51
CA ALA A 115 0.23 5.49 21.02
C ALA A 115 -1.24 5.95 21.16
N GLY A 116 -2.17 5.09 20.77
CA GLY A 116 -3.61 5.35 20.86
C GLY A 116 -4.24 6.02 19.63
N HIS A 117 -3.43 6.54 18.70
CA HIS A 117 -3.93 7.15 17.46
C HIS A 117 -4.59 6.13 16.53
N GLU A 118 -4.07 4.91 16.49
CA GLU A 118 -4.67 3.80 15.73
C GLU A 118 -6.07 3.48 16.26
N ALA A 119 -6.22 3.37 17.59
CA ALA A 119 -7.52 3.11 18.20
C ALA A 119 -8.53 4.24 17.96
N ALA A 120 -8.07 5.51 17.99
CA ALA A 120 -8.90 6.66 17.68
C ALA A 120 -9.35 6.66 16.21
N LEU A 121 -8.45 6.33 15.28
CA LEU A 121 -8.77 6.17 13.86
C LEU A 121 -9.79 5.06 13.64
N LEU A 122 -9.55 3.87 14.19
CA LEU A 122 -10.44 2.72 14.09
C LEU A 122 -11.85 3.05 14.59
N SER A 123 -11.95 3.67 15.77
CA SER A 123 -13.22 4.10 16.35
C SER A 123 -13.93 5.14 15.47
N GLY A 124 -13.19 6.14 14.96
CA GLY A 124 -13.73 7.19 14.10
C GLY A 124 -14.26 6.67 12.75
N ILE A 125 -13.58 5.70 12.15
CA ILE A 125 -14.00 5.06 10.89
C ILE A 125 -15.19 4.15 11.13
N ALA A 126 -15.15 3.29 12.16
CA ALA A 126 -16.30 2.43 12.49
C ALA A 126 -17.59 3.23 12.72
N ALA A 127 -17.50 4.42 13.30
CA ALA A 127 -18.65 5.30 13.53
C ALA A 127 -19.17 6.00 12.26
N SER A 128 -18.30 6.29 11.28
CA SER A 128 -18.66 7.11 10.10
C SER A 128 -18.85 6.32 8.81
N HIS A 129 -18.19 5.16 8.69
CA HIS A 129 -18.19 4.30 7.51
C HIS A 129 -18.39 2.84 7.94
N PRO A 130 -19.59 2.49 8.45
CA PRO A 130 -19.86 1.13 8.88
C PRO A 130 -19.71 0.16 7.70
N GLY A 131 -18.95 -0.91 7.90
CA GLY A 131 -18.68 -1.94 6.89
C GLY A 131 -17.38 -1.78 6.11
N VAL A 132 -16.58 -0.74 6.41
CA VAL A 132 -15.19 -0.65 5.92
C VAL A 132 -14.27 -1.42 6.88
N ASP A 133 -13.51 -2.38 6.34
CA ASP A 133 -12.45 -3.04 7.07
C ASP A 133 -11.22 -2.14 7.14
N VAL A 134 -10.61 -2.02 8.31
CA VAL A 134 -9.39 -1.22 8.50
C VAL A 134 -8.26 -2.13 8.94
N VAL A 135 -7.21 -2.18 8.13
CA VAL A 135 -6.00 -2.98 8.42
C VAL A 135 -4.87 -2.04 8.76
N VAL A 136 -4.34 -2.15 9.98
CA VAL A 136 -3.21 -1.36 10.46
C VAL A 136 -1.95 -2.22 10.43
N LEU A 137 -0.92 -1.75 9.75
CA LEU A 137 0.38 -2.40 9.62
C LEU A 137 1.48 -1.43 10.04
N THR A 138 2.59 -1.97 10.54
CA THR A 138 3.80 -1.18 10.76
C THR A 138 4.51 -0.95 9.43
N GLY A 139 4.72 0.31 9.07
CA GLY A 139 5.49 0.70 7.89
C GLY A 139 6.99 0.46 8.10
N ALA A 140 7.69 0.15 7.02
CA ALA A 140 9.12 -0.12 6.98
C ALA A 140 9.98 1.16 7.01
N LEU A 141 9.39 2.33 6.70
CA LEU A 141 10.11 3.59 6.58
C LEU A 141 10.12 4.40 7.88
N ALA A 142 11.25 4.38 8.58
CA ALA A 142 11.46 5.15 9.81
C ALA A 142 11.31 6.67 9.59
N GLY A 143 10.57 7.35 10.47
CA GLY A 143 10.34 8.80 10.38
C GLY A 143 9.35 9.24 9.30
N HIS A 144 8.83 8.31 8.50
CA HIS A 144 7.71 8.58 7.62
C HIS A 144 6.44 8.52 8.48
N GLY A 145 5.67 9.62 8.50
CA GLY A 145 4.37 9.64 9.16
C GLY A 145 3.40 8.61 8.59
N VAL A 146 2.13 8.68 9.00
CA VAL A 146 1.14 7.65 8.64
C VAL A 146 0.82 7.71 7.15
N GLN A 147 0.83 6.58 6.47
CA GLN A 147 0.32 6.44 5.10
C GLN A 147 -0.99 5.66 5.11
N MET A 148 -1.91 6.00 4.22
CA MET A 148 -3.19 5.31 4.10
C MET A 148 -3.51 5.05 2.65
N GLY A 149 -4.18 3.94 2.38
CA GLY A 149 -4.61 3.53 1.05
C GLY A 149 -5.99 2.91 1.11
N ALA A 150 -6.86 3.31 0.19
CA ALA A 150 -8.19 2.75 0.07
C ALA A 150 -8.36 2.03 -1.27
N GLU A 151 -8.87 0.82 -1.20
CA GLU A 151 -9.26 -0.02 -2.35
C GLU A 151 -10.78 0.08 -2.56
#